data_AF-A0A7L3K3H0-F1
#
_entry.id   AF-A0A7L3K3H0-F1
#
_cell.length_a   1.000
_cell.length_b   1.000
_cell.length_c   1.000
_cell.angle_alpha   90.00
_cell.angle_beta   90.00
_cell.angle_gamma   90.00
#
_symmetry.space_group_name_H-M   'P 1'
#
loop_
_entity.id
_entity.type
_entity.pdbx_description
1 polymer ?
#
loop_
_entity_poly.entity_id
_entity_poly.type
_entity_poly.pdbx_seq_one_letter_code
_entity_poly.pdbx_strand_id
1 'polypeptide(L)'
;FRPAQLTTVGKRCCLWIQDLCMDLQNLERARDDLRFRGVKGTTGTQASFLQLFEGDHSKVEELDRLVTAKAGFKRAYMVTGQTYSRKVDIGVLAVLASLGASIHKVSTLLHSLCCPVCIPFPALTGSSAMPYKRNPMRSERCCSLARHLMTLVMDPLQTAAVQWFERTLDDSANRSVQTVHCSNCRWPCAESCLQAFYNAVSSFLFFLFKVIERRIRQELPFMATENIIMAMVKAGGNRQDCHEKIRVLSQQAAAIVKQEGGDNDFIARVRADPYFSPIHKQLESLLDPSSFTGRAPQQVAKFLKEEVRPALIPYQSKMGGKIELAL
;
A
#
# COMPACT_ATOMS: atom_id res chain seq x y z
N PHE A 1 18.17 0.01 1.70
CA PHE A 1 17.74 -1.32 1.22
C PHE A 1 18.87 -2.33 1.42
N ARG A 2 19.04 -2.86 2.64
CA ARG A 2 20.11 -3.80 3.00
C ARG A 2 19.50 -5.16 3.39
N PRO A 3 20.23 -6.27 3.25
CA PRO A 3 19.78 -7.57 3.76
C PRO A 3 19.44 -7.50 5.24
N ALA A 4 18.37 -8.18 5.63
CA ALA A 4 17.86 -8.30 6.99
C ALA A 4 17.23 -9.69 7.16
N GLN A 5 16.80 -10.03 8.38
CA GLN A 5 16.16 -11.31 8.68
C GLN A 5 15.08 -11.69 7.67
N LEU A 6 14.96 -12.99 7.41
CA LEU A 6 14.04 -13.49 6.40
C LEU A 6 12.59 -13.20 6.78
N THR A 7 11.79 -12.97 5.74
CA THR A 7 10.34 -12.91 5.82
C THR A 7 9.77 -13.71 4.66
N THR A 8 8.48 -14.03 4.72
CA THR A 8 7.81 -14.68 3.59
C THR A 8 7.25 -13.64 2.63
N VAL A 9 7.15 -14.02 1.37
CA VAL A 9 6.47 -13.22 0.34
C VAL A 9 5.06 -12.84 0.81
N GLY A 10 4.29 -13.82 1.29
CA GLY A 10 2.94 -13.59 1.81
C GLY A 10 2.91 -12.56 2.94
N LYS A 11 3.85 -12.62 3.89
CA LYS A 11 3.93 -11.66 4.99
C LYS A 11 4.23 -10.25 4.50
N ARG A 12 5.07 -10.11 3.47
CA ARG A 12 5.31 -8.81 2.81
C ARG A 12 4.05 -8.31 2.11
N CYS A 13 3.33 -9.16 1.39
CA CYS A 13 2.05 -8.80 0.78
C CYS A 13 1.03 -8.33 1.83
N CYS A 14 1.00 -8.95 3.03
CA CYS A 14 0.12 -8.49 4.11
C CYS A 14 0.40 -7.05 4.56
N LEU A 15 1.65 -6.55 4.44
CA LEU A 15 1.95 -5.13 4.72
C LEU A 15 1.29 -4.19 3.71
N TRP A 16 1.02 -4.67 2.49
CA TRP A 16 0.33 -3.90 1.46
C TRP A 16 -1.18 -3.98 1.67
N ILE A 17 -1.68 -5.18 1.96
CA ILE A 17 -3.10 -5.43 2.22
C ILE A 17 -3.56 -4.65 3.45
N GLN A 18 -2.72 -4.55 4.49
CA GLN A 18 -3.05 -3.79 5.70
C GLN A 18 -3.32 -2.31 5.41
N ASP A 19 -2.44 -1.65 4.64
CA ASP A 19 -2.67 -0.25 4.24
C ASP A 19 -3.97 -0.11 3.42
N LEU A 20 -4.22 -1.04 2.48
CA LEU A 20 -5.45 -1.04 1.67
C LEU A 20 -6.72 -1.30 2.49
N CYS A 21 -6.65 -2.11 3.55
CA CYS A 21 -7.76 -2.30 4.48
C CYS A 21 -8.08 -1.02 5.24
N MET A 22 -7.06 -0.25 5.66
CA MET A 22 -7.25 1.06 6.27
C MET A 22 -7.89 2.04 5.29
N ASP A 23 -7.45 2.04 4.02
CA ASP A 23 -8.04 2.89 2.99
C ASP A 23 -9.50 2.51 2.68
N LEU A 24 -9.82 1.20 2.65
CA LEU A 24 -11.20 0.73 2.48
C LEU A 24 -12.11 1.23 3.61
N GLN A 25 -11.69 1.07 4.86
CA GLN A 25 -12.44 1.56 6.03
C GLN A 25 -12.64 3.08 5.98
N ASN A 26 -11.61 3.82 5.56
CA ASN A 26 -11.69 5.26 5.41
C ASN A 26 -12.68 5.69 4.31
N LEU A 27 -12.70 4.97 3.19
CA LEU A 27 -13.64 5.19 2.09
C LEU A 27 -15.08 4.89 2.50
N GLU A 28 -15.31 3.76 3.20
CA GLU A 28 -16.62 3.39 3.73
C GLU A 28 -17.13 4.44 4.70
N ARG A 29 -16.30 4.88 5.65
CA ARG A 29 -16.63 5.94 6.59
C ARG A 29 -16.96 7.25 5.87
N ALA A 30 -16.12 7.69 4.93
CA ALA A 30 -16.35 8.92 4.19
C ALA A 30 -17.65 8.87 3.35
N ARG A 31 -17.99 7.72 2.79
CA ARG A 31 -19.25 7.47 2.08
C ARG A 31 -20.45 7.52 3.03
N ASP A 32 -20.37 6.82 4.16
CA ASP A 32 -21.50 6.64 5.08
C ASP A 32 -21.79 7.89 5.92
N ASP A 33 -20.76 8.69 6.20
CA ASP A 33 -20.88 9.98 6.89
C ASP A 33 -21.35 11.12 5.98
N LEU A 34 -21.36 10.91 4.65
CA LEU A 34 -21.75 11.94 3.68
C LEU A 34 -23.23 12.33 3.87
N ARG A 35 -23.48 13.62 4.08
CA ARG A 35 -24.83 14.17 4.27
C ARG A 35 -25.21 15.06 3.10
N PHE A 36 -26.51 15.08 2.82
CA PHE A 36 -27.07 15.96 1.81
C PHE A 36 -27.09 17.41 2.29
N ARG A 37 -26.89 18.39 1.40
CA ARG A 37 -27.11 19.81 1.76
C ARG A 37 -28.57 20.05 2.11
N GLY A 38 -29.46 19.48 1.30
CA GLY A 38 -30.89 19.76 1.37
C GLY A 38 -31.25 21.12 0.79
N VAL A 39 -32.44 21.58 1.16
CA VAL A 39 -33.09 22.79 0.67
C VAL A 39 -32.95 23.88 1.73
N LYS A 40 -31.86 24.65 1.64
CA LYS A 40 -31.42 25.61 2.68
C LYS A 40 -31.53 27.11 2.31
N GLY A 41 -31.90 27.41 1.06
CA GLY A 41 -31.95 28.79 0.56
C GLY A 41 -30.56 29.42 0.36
N THR A 42 -30.50 30.75 0.19
CA THR A 42 -29.28 31.48 -0.20
C THR A 42 -28.25 31.59 0.91
N THR A 43 -28.68 31.75 2.17
CA THR A 43 -27.77 31.93 3.32
C THR A 43 -27.93 30.85 4.39
N GLY A 44 -28.67 29.78 4.08
CA GLY A 44 -28.85 28.65 4.99
C GLY A 44 -30.09 28.71 5.89
N THR A 45 -30.81 29.84 5.89
CA THR A 45 -31.94 30.12 6.79
C THR A 45 -33.30 29.65 6.29
N GLN A 46 -33.39 29.16 5.05
CA GLN A 46 -34.64 28.69 4.44
C GLN A 46 -35.74 29.76 4.29
N ALA A 47 -35.43 31.05 4.44
CA ALA A 47 -36.42 32.13 4.48
C ALA A 47 -37.38 32.16 3.28
N SER A 48 -36.89 31.91 2.07
CA SER A 48 -37.71 31.86 0.86
C SER A 48 -38.75 30.73 0.89
N PHE A 49 -38.39 29.58 1.46
CA PHE A 49 -39.30 28.44 1.59
C PHE A 49 -40.32 28.68 2.71
N LEU A 50 -39.90 29.32 3.80
CA LEU A 50 -40.80 29.70 4.87
C LEU A 50 -41.88 30.69 4.39
N GLN A 51 -41.49 31.67 3.57
CA GLN A 51 -42.44 32.58 2.92
C GLN A 51 -43.39 31.85 1.97
N LEU A 52 -42.87 30.91 1.16
CA LEU A 52 -43.69 30.12 0.24
C LEU A 52 -44.76 29.28 0.97
N PHE A 53 -44.47 28.84 2.19
CA PHE A 53 -45.40 28.10 3.04
C PHE A 53 -46.10 28.99 4.09
N GLU A 54 -46.16 30.30 3.87
CA GLU A 54 -46.92 31.24 4.70
C GLU A 54 -46.54 31.20 6.19
N GLY A 55 -45.27 30.93 6.50
CA GLY A 55 -44.76 30.84 7.88
C GLY A 55 -44.86 29.45 8.51
N ASP A 56 -45.28 28.43 7.78
CA ASP A 56 -45.36 27.05 8.28
C ASP A 56 -43.97 26.37 8.29
N HIS A 57 -43.34 26.36 9.46
CA HIS A 57 -42.02 25.73 9.68
C HIS A 57 -42.04 24.22 9.44
N SER A 58 -43.12 23.53 9.80
CA SER A 58 -43.20 22.06 9.66
C SER A 58 -43.20 21.64 8.19
N LYS A 59 -43.83 22.41 7.30
CA LYS A 59 -43.75 22.17 5.85
C LYS A 59 -42.34 22.38 5.28
N VAL A 60 -41.58 23.35 5.79
CA VAL A 60 -40.19 23.57 5.38
C VAL A 60 -39.30 22.39 5.77
N GLU A 61 -39.43 21.90 7.00
CA GLU A 61 -38.69 20.72 7.47
C GLU A 61 -39.06 19.46 6.69
N GLU A 62 -40.36 19.26 6.43
CA GLU A 62 -40.85 18.12 5.66
C GLU A 62 -40.39 18.17 4.20
N LEU A 63 -40.38 19.34 3.56
CA LEU A 63 -39.81 19.52 2.22
C LEU A 63 -38.35 19.07 2.17
N ASP A 64 -37.54 19.52 3.13
CA ASP A 64 -36.12 19.16 3.19
C ASP A 64 -35.92 17.64 3.40
N ARG A 65 -36.73 17.03 4.28
CA ARG A 65 -36.74 15.59 4.53
C ARG A 65 -37.10 14.80 3.27
N LEU A 66 -38.16 15.20 2.56
CA LEU A 66 -38.63 14.53 1.36
C LEU A 66 -37.62 14.63 0.21
N VAL A 67 -37.04 15.81 -0.02
CA VAL A 67 -36.01 16.00 -1.06
C VAL A 67 -34.75 15.20 -0.73
N THR A 68 -34.33 15.18 0.54
CA THR A 68 -33.18 14.37 1.00
C THR A 68 -33.40 12.88 0.76
N ALA A 69 -34.59 12.36 1.09
CA ALA A 69 -34.94 10.97 0.85
C ALA A 69 -35.01 10.65 -0.65
N LYS A 70 -35.59 11.55 -1.47
CA LYS A 70 -35.62 11.40 -2.94
C LYS A 70 -34.23 11.40 -3.57
N ALA A 71 -33.27 12.12 -2.99
CA ALA A 71 -31.88 12.12 -3.41
C ALA A 71 -31.10 10.86 -2.96
N GLY A 72 -31.73 9.95 -2.19
CA GLY A 72 -31.12 8.71 -1.71
C GLY A 72 -30.20 8.89 -0.50
N PHE A 73 -30.22 10.05 0.15
CA PHE A 73 -29.43 10.30 1.36
C PHE A 73 -30.21 9.96 2.62
N LYS A 74 -29.53 9.37 3.61
CA LYS A 74 -30.13 9.07 4.92
C LYS A 74 -30.32 10.31 5.79
N ARG A 75 -29.45 11.33 5.61
CA ARG A 75 -29.38 12.52 6.46
C ARG A 75 -29.01 13.76 5.64
N ALA A 76 -29.55 14.91 6.04
CA ALA A 76 -29.12 16.21 5.57
C ALA A 76 -28.34 16.97 6.66
N TYR A 77 -27.63 18.02 6.27
CA TYR A 77 -27.06 18.97 7.22
C TYR A 77 -28.17 19.81 7.85
N MET A 78 -28.15 19.96 9.17
CA MET A 78 -29.09 20.84 9.87
C MET A 78 -28.68 22.32 9.73
N VAL A 79 -27.38 22.59 9.77
CA VAL A 79 -26.81 23.94 9.71
C VAL A 79 -25.89 24.04 8.50
N THR A 80 -26.15 25.01 7.65
CA THR A 80 -25.31 25.38 6.50
C THR A 80 -25.32 26.89 6.35
N GLY A 81 -24.30 27.43 5.66
CA GLY A 81 -24.44 28.74 5.01
C GLY A 81 -25.14 28.56 3.66
N GLN A 82 -24.61 29.21 2.62
CA GLN A 82 -25.10 29.02 1.25
C GLN A 82 -24.82 27.60 0.73
N THR A 83 -23.69 27.00 1.11
CA THR A 83 -23.31 25.64 0.69
C THR A 83 -23.14 24.70 1.87
N TYR A 84 -23.02 23.40 1.58
CA TYR A 84 -22.43 22.49 2.54
C TYR A 84 -20.99 22.94 2.85
N SER A 85 -20.49 22.65 4.05
CA SER A 85 -19.15 23.06 4.46
C SER A 85 -18.08 22.43 3.56
N ARG A 86 -17.14 23.24 3.03
CA ARG A 86 -16.00 22.75 2.24
C ARG A 86 -15.03 21.87 3.04
N LYS A 87 -15.18 21.80 4.36
CA LYS A 87 -14.52 20.78 5.20
C LYS A 87 -14.87 19.35 4.79
N VAL A 88 -16.07 19.13 4.22
CA VAL A 88 -16.47 17.83 3.67
C VAL A 88 -15.57 17.43 2.51
N ASP A 89 -15.20 18.39 1.64
CA ASP A 89 -14.31 18.14 0.50
C ASP A 89 -12.92 17.70 1.00
N ILE A 90 -12.41 18.29 2.10
CA ILE A 90 -11.18 17.82 2.76
C ILE A 90 -11.33 16.36 3.19
N GLY A 91 -12.42 16.03 3.89
CA GLY A 91 -12.65 14.68 4.42
C GLY A 91 -12.65 13.62 3.32
N VAL A 92 -13.33 13.89 2.20
CA VAL A 92 -13.39 12.97 1.06
C VAL A 92 -12.03 12.87 0.35
N LEU A 93 -11.37 14.00 0.10
CA LEU A 93 -10.13 14.04 -0.68
C LEU A 93 -8.89 13.58 0.10
N ALA A 94 -8.90 13.71 1.43
CA ALA A 94 -7.83 13.19 2.28
C ALA A 94 -7.74 11.66 2.23
N VAL A 95 -8.89 10.98 2.16
CA VAL A 95 -8.93 9.51 2.03
C VAL A 95 -8.31 9.07 0.70
N LEU A 96 -8.58 9.79 -0.39
CA LEU A 96 -7.95 9.49 -1.68
C LEU A 96 -6.44 9.78 -1.66
N ALA A 97 -6.00 10.82 -0.95
CA ALA A 97 -4.57 11.09 -0.76
C ALA A 97 -3.87 9.93 -0.02
N SER A 98 -4.50 9.42 1.04
CA SER A 98 -4.03 8.24 1.79
C SER A 98 -3.88 7.03 0.88
N LEU A 99 -4.92 6.72 0.09
CA LEU A 99 -4.88 5.64 -0.90
C LEU A 99 -3.73 5.82 -1.91
N GLY A 100 -3.48 7.06 -2.35
CA GLY A 100 -2.33 7.39 -3.19
C GLY A 100 -0.99 7.00 -2.54
N ALA A 101 -0.81 7.30 -1.26
CA ALA A 101 0.40 6.91 -0.53
C ALA A 101 0.57 5.37 -0.48
N SER A 102 -0.51 4.64 -0.19
CA SER A 102 -0.53 3.18 -0.18
C SER A 102 -0.15 2.59 -1.55
N ILE A 103 -0.78 3.06 -2.63
CA ILE A 103 -0.48 2.60 -4.00
C ILE A 103 0.97 2.92 -4.38
N HIS A 104 1.43 4.16 -4.12
CA HIS A 104 2.80 4.57 -4.48
C HIS A 104 3.85 3.72 -3.75
N LYS A 105 3.65 3.43 -2.44
CA LYS A 105 4.54 2.55 -1.66
C LYS A 105 4.62 1.17 -2.27
N VAL A 106 3.48 0.54 -2.55
CA VAL A 106 3.45 -0.83 -3.10
C VAL A 106 4.08 -0.86 -4.49
N SER A 107 3.71 0.06 -5.38
CA SER A 107 4.26 0.14 -6.74
C SER A 107 5.77 0.40 -6.76
N THR A 108 6.30 1.19 -5.82
CA THR A 108 7.75 1.38 -5.66
C THR A 108 8.44 0.08 -5.26
N LEU A 109 7.86 -0.69 -4.35
CA LEU A 109 8.40 -2.00 -3.96
C LEU A 109 8.33 -3.01 -5.10
N LEU A 110 7.23 -3.04 -5.87
CA LEU A 110 7.10 -3.88 -7.06
C LEU A 110 8.17 -3.53 -8.10
N HIS A 111 8.40 -2.23 -8.33
CA HIS A 111 9.47 -1.76 -9.20
C HIS A 111 10.85 -2.28 -8.76
N SER A 112 11.18 -2.15 -7.46
CA SER A 112 12.45 -2.66 -6.92
C SER A 112 12.58 -4.19 -6.99
N LEU A 113 11.47 -4.93 -6.89
CA LEU A 113 11.46 -6.39 -6.98
C LEU A 113 11.64 -6.91 -8.42
N CYS A 114 11.19 -6.15 -9.42
CA CYS A 114 11.36 -6.48 -10.84
C CYS A 114 12.78 -6.21 -11.38
N CYS A 115 13.51 -5.25 -10.80
CA CYS A 115 14.82 -4.82 -11.29
C CYS A 115 15.91 -5.92 -11.32
N PRO A 116 16.00 -6.85 -10.34
CA PRO A 116 16.94 -7.97 -10.42
C PRO A 116 16.43 -9.19 -11.20
N VAL A 117 15.14 -9.27 -11.53
CA VAL A 117 14.57 -10.46 -12.20
C VAL A 117 13.42 -10.03 -13.10
N CYS A 118 13.65 -10.07 -14.41
CA CYS A 118 12.62 -9.82 -15.40
C CYS A 118 11.46 -10.82 -15.22
N ILE A 119 10.36 -10.36 -14.63
CA ILE A 119 9.10 -11.10 -14.62
C ILE A 119 8.68 -11.33 -16.09
N PRO A 120 8.34 -12.56 -16.48
CA PRO A 120 7.76 -12.80 -17.79
C PRO A 120 6.33 -12.22 -17.85
N PHE A 121 6.22 -10.93 -18.15
CA PHE A 121 4.97 -10.36 -18.62
C PHE A 121 4.64 -10.92 -20.01
N PRO A 122 3.40 -11.36 -20.26
CA PRO A 122 2.97 -11.72 -21.61
C PRO A 122 2.96 -10.47 -22.51
N ALA A 123 3.65 -10.57 -23.64
CA ALA A 123 3.46 -9.77 -24.86
C ALA A 123 3.45 -8.23 -24.73
N LEU A 124 4.44 -7.62 -24.07
CA LEU A 124 4.77 -6.21 -24.31
C LEU A 124 6.25 -6.06 -24.67
N THR A 125 6.51 -5.44 -25.81
CA THR A 125 7.82 -4.97 -26.28
C THR A 125 8.37 -3.94 -25.28
N GLY A 126 9.06 -4.41 -24.24
CA GLY A 126 9.58 -3.59 -23.13
C GLY A 126 10.68 -2.60 -23.52
N SER A 127 11.32 -2.80 -24.69
CA SER A 127 12.12 -1.79 -25.39
C SER A 127 12.33 -2.23 -26.85
N SER A 128 12.48 -1.28 -27.77
CA SER A 128 12.71 -1.57 -29.21
C SER A 128 14.10 -2.18 -29.49
N ALA A 129 15.06 -2.04 -28.58
CA ALA A 129 16.46 -2.37 -28.82
C ALA A 129 17.07 -3.43 -27.89
N MET A 130 16.51 -3.66 -26.68
CA MET A 130 17.06 -4.59 -25.69
C MET A 130 16.02 -5.65 -25.29
N PRO A 131 16.02 -6.84 -25.92
CA PRO A 131 14.99 -7.87 -25.70
C PRO A 131 15.00 -8.46 -24.28
N TYR A 132 16.15 -8.41 -23.58
CA TYR A 132 16.27 -8.86 -22.19
C TYR A 132 15.82 -7.81 -21.17
N LYS A 133 15.66 -6.54 -21.56
CA LYS A 133 15.31 -5.44 -20.65
C LYS A 133 13.81 -5.23 -20.64
N ARG A 134 13.18 -5.51 -19.49
CA ARG A 134 11.75 -5.25 -19.27
C ARG A 134 11.57 -4.23 -18.15
N ASN A 135 10.99 -3.08 -18.48
CA ASN A 135 10.70 -2.04 -17.52
C ASN A 135 9.33 -2.30 -16.88
N PRO A 136 9.17 -2.13 -15.55
CA PRO A 136 7.88 -2.28 -14.87
C PRO A 136 6.99 -1.03 -15.09
N MET A 137 6.69 -0.70 -16.34
CA MET A 137 5.99 0.52 -16.77
C MET A 137 4.64 0.73 -16.07
N ARG A 138 3.94 -0.37 -15.76
CA ARG A 138 2.66 -0.32 -15.02
C ARG A 138 2.85 0.21 -13.60
N SER A 139 3.91 -0.22 -12.91
CA SER A 139 4.21 0.25 -11.56
C SER A 139 4.66 1.72 -11.57
N GLU A 140 5.43 2.13 -12.57
CA GLU A 140 5.84 3.53 -12.74
C GLU A 140 4.64 4.44 -12.99
N ARG A 141 3.69 4.00 -13.83
CA ARG A 141 2.41 4.71 -14.05
C ARG A 141 1.61 4.83 -12.76
N CYS A 142 1.51 3.75 -11.97
CA CYS A 142 0.85 3.78 -10.67
C CYS A 142 1.49 4.83 -9.75
N CYS A 143 2.83 4.84 -9.62
CA CYS A 143 3.53 5.85 -8.82
C CYS A 143 3.27 7.28 -9.31
N SER A 144 3.25 7.50 -10.63
CA SER A 144 3.01 8.82 -11.21
C SER A 144 1.62 9.36 -10.86
N LEU A 145 0.58 8.56 -11.12
CA LEU A 145 -0.81 8.94 -10.83
C LEU A 145 -1.06 9.05 -9.33
N ALA A 146 -0.52 8.13 -8.53
CA ALA A 146 -0.65 8.14 -7.09
C ALA A 146 0.00 9.39 -6.46
N ARG A 147 1.10 9.89 -7.04
CA ARG A 147 1.71 11.16 -6.63
C ARG A 147 0.78 12.34 -6.86
N HIS A 148 0.16 12.41 -8.03
CA HIS A 148 -0.84 13.43 -8.31
C HIS A 148 -2.02 13.36 -7.33
N LEU A 149 -2.48 12.14 -7.02
CA LEU A 149 -3.53 11.89 -6.05
C LEU A 149 -3.15 12.34 -4.63
N MET A 150 -1.88 12.30 -4.25
CA MET A 150 -1.41 12.86 -2.96
C MET A 150 -1.41 14.39 -2.98
N THR A 151 -0.84 15.02 -4.02
CA THR A 151 -0.65 16.47 -4.08
C THR A 151 -1.96 17.25 -4.04
N LEU A 152 -3.01 16.76 -4.70
CA LEU A 152 -4.29 17.45 -4.82
C LEU A 152 -5.01 17.67 -3.48
N VAL A 153 -4.56 17.11 -2.35
CA VAL A 153 -5.18 17.33 -1.03
C VAL A 153 -5.01 18.76 -0.53
N MET A 154 -4.00 19.47 -1.03
CA MET A 154 -3.71 20.84 -0.60
C MET A 154 -4.78 21.83 -1.01
N ASP A 155 -5.46 21.57 -2.12
CA ASP A 155 -6.46 22.49 -2.63
C ASP A 155 -7.71 22.58 -1.73
N PRO A 156 -8.43 21.49 -1.36
CA PRO A 156 -9.58 21.60 -0.47
C PRO A 156 -9.19 22.12 0.92
N LEU A 157 -7.95 21.87 1.37
CA LEU A 157 -7.41 22.43 2.61
C LEU A 157 -7.36 23.96 2.53
N GLN A 158 -6.78 24.50 1.45
CA GLN A 158 -6.68 25.94 1.23
C GLN A 158 -8.06 26.57 0.99
N THR A 159 -8.87 25.99 0.10
CA THR A 159 -10.21 26.48 -0.24
C THR A 159 -11.12 26.56 0.99
N ALA A 160 -11.14 25.53 1.85
CA ALA A 160 -11.99 25.56 3.03
C ALA A 160 -11.52 26.58 4.08
N ALA A 161 -10.21 26.84 4.17
CA ALA A 161 -9.64 27.75 5.16
C ALA A 161 -9.96 29.23 4.87
N VAL A 162 -10.19 29.59 3.60
CA VAL A 162 -10.44 30.97 3.16
C VAL A 162 -11.89 31.25 2.78
N GLN A 163 -12.82 30.33 3.05
CA GLN A 163 -14.25 30.60 2.89
C GLN A 163 -14.71 31.65 3.91
N TRP A 164 -15.14 32.81 3.43
CA TRP A 164 -15.64 33.88 4.30
C TRP A 164 -17.15 33.78 4.52
N PHE A 165 -17.57 33.91 5.77
CA PHE A 165 -18.98 33.90 6.21
C PHE A 165 -19.78 32.73 5.61
N GLU A 166 -20.93 33.00 4.97
CA GLU A 166 -21.82 31.94 4.45
C GLU A 166 -21.34 31.28 3.15
N ARG A 167 -20.50 31.96 2.35
CA ARG A 167 -19.79 31.46 1.15
C ARG A 167 -19.01 32.58 0.45
N THR A 168 -17.85 32.22 -0.11
CA THR A 168 -17.18 32.94 -1.21
C THR A 168 -17.08 32.06 -2.46
N LEU A 169 -17.06 32.67 -3.66
CA LEU A 169 -17.20 31.95 -4.95
C LEU A 169 -15.87 31.37 -5.49
N ASP A 170 -14.74 31.70 -4.87
CA ASP A 170 -13.39 31.23 -5.21
C ASP A 170 -13.27 29.70 -5.17
N ASP A 171 -14.14 29.02 -4.41
CA ASP A 171 -14.19 27.56 -4.35
C ASP A 171 -14.66 26.90 -5.66
N SER A 172 -15.42 27.62 -6.50
CA SER A 172 -16.14 27.02 -7.64
C SER A 172 -15.17 26.47 -8.70
N ALA A 173 -14.25 27.31 -9.15
CA ALA A 173 -13.29 26.94 -10.20
C ALA A 173 -12.36 25.80 -9.73
N ASN A 174 -11.82 25.93 -8.51
CA ASN A 174 -10.93 24.95 -7.91
C ASN A 174 -11.61 23.58 -7.74
N ARG A 175 -12.85 23.55 -7.22
CA ARG A 175 -13.62 22.30 -7.06
C ARG A 175 -13.97 21.65 -8.40
N SER A 176 -14.19 22.44 -9.44
CA SER A 176 -14.53 21.92 -10.78
C SER A 176 -13.36 21.12 -11.38
N VAL A 177 -12.13 21.57 -11.15
CA VAL A 177 -10.89 20.88 -11.56
C VAL A 177 -10.66 19.60 -10.73
N GLN A 178 -11.14 19.55 -9.49
CA GLN A 178 -10.89 18.39 -8.62
C GLN A 178 -11.91 17.29 -8.70
N THR A 179 -13.21 17.63 -8.77
CA THR A 179 -14.25 16.69 -8.38
C THR A 179 -14.83 15.89 -9.55
N VAL A 180 -15.14 16.46 -10.72
CA VAL A 180 -15.97 15.73 -11.72
C VAL A 180 -15.71 16.02 -13.21
N HIS A 181 -15.23 17.19 -13.65
CA HIS A 181 -15.42 17.61 -15.05
C HIS A 181 -14.20 17.63 -15.98
N CYS A 182 -13.03 17.20 -15.53
CA CYS A 182 -11.82 17.15 -16.34
C CYS A 182 -11.27 15.72 -16.38
N SER A 183 -10.74 15.30 -17.53
CA SER A 183 -10.04 14.01 -17.71
C SER A 183 -8.83 13.84 -16.77
N ASN A 184 -8.39 14.92 -16.10
CA ASN A 184 -7.35 14.95 -15.08
C ASN A 184 -7.90 15.08 -13.63
N CYS A 185 -9.22 14.93 -13.40
CA CYS A 185 -9.83 15.05 -12.07
C CYS A 185 -9.44 13.91 -11.11
N ARG A 186 -9.62 14.15 -9.80
CA ARG A 186 -9.20 13.24 -8.72
C ARG A 186 -9.87 11.87 -8.77
N TRP A 187 -11.16 11.80 -9.12
CA TRP A 187 -11.91 10.53 -9.16
C TRP A 187 -11.51 9.66 -10.36
N PRO A 188 -11.47 10.18 -11.61
CA PRO A 188 -10.86 9.46 -12.74
C PRO A 188 -9.40 9.07 -12.49
N CYS A 189 -8.62 9.93 -11.81
CA CYS A 189 -7.24 9.63 -11.44
C CYS A 189 -7.15 8.49 -10.41
N ALA A 190 -8.00 8.49 -9.37
CA ALA A 190 -8.09 7.42 -8.38
C ALA A 190 -8.56 6.10 -9.01
N GLU A 191 -9.54 6.15 -9.91
CA GLU A 191 -9.99 4.98 -10.66
C GLU A 191 -8.87 4.43 -11.55
N SER A 192 -8.24 5.29 -12.36
CA SER A 192 -7.11 4.91 -13.21
C SER A 192 -5.94 4.36 -12.40
N CYS A 193 -5.66 4.94 -11.22
CA CYS A 193 -4.70 4.44 -10.25
C CYS A 193 -5.05 3.02 -9.82
N LEU A 194 -6.29 2.78 -9.36
CA LEU A 194 -6.75 1.49 -8.88
C LEU A 194 -6.76 0.43 -9.98
N GLN A 195 -7.19 0.77 -11.19
CA GLN A 195 -7.16 -0.13 -12.35
C GLN A 195 -5.72 -0.50 -12.74
N ALA A 196 -4.82 0.49 -12.82
CA ALA A 196 -3.41 0.25 -13.09
C ALA A 196 -2.76 -0.59 -11.99
N PHE A 197 -3.09 -0.31 -10.73
CA PHE A 197 -2.59 -1.02 -9.57
C PHE A 197 -3.06 -2.47 -9.53
N TYR A 198 -4.35 -2.71 -9.72
CA TYR A 198 -4.92 -4.06 -9.82
C TYR A 198 -4.22 -4.89 -10.89
N ASN A 199 -4.00 -4.30 -12.06
CA ASN A 199 -3.30 -4.96 -13.15
C ASN A 199 -1.81 -5.22 -12.85
N ALA A 200 -1.13 -4.28 -12.21
CA ALA A 200 0.26 -4.44 -11.79
C ALA A 200 0.40 -5.59 -10.78
N VAL A 201 -0.46 -5.64 -9.76
CA VAL A 201 -0.44 -6.69 -8.73
C VAL A 201 -0.86 -8.06 -9.31
N SER A 202 -1.91 -8.10 -10.13
CA SER A 202 -2.40 -9.34 -10.75
C SER A 202 -1.36 -9.98 -11.68
N SER A 203 -0.59 -9.15 -12.38
CA SER A 203 0.47 -9.62 -13.27
C SER A 203 1.77 -9.97 -12.55
N PHE A 204 1.95 -9.49 -11.32
CA PHE A 204 3.14 -9.75 -10.50
C PHE A 204 3.20 -11.18 -9.95
N LEU A 205 2.11 -11.96 -10.02
CA LEU A 205 2.00 -13.31 -9.45
C LEU A 205 2.95 -14.38 -10.04
N PHE A 206 3.77 -14.06 -11.05
CA PHE A 206 4.81 -14.96 -11.54
C PHE A 206 6.06 -14.90 -10.63
N PHE A 207 6.08 -15.72 -9.58
CA PHE A 207 7.20 -15.80 -8.64
C PHE A 207 8.40 -16.55 -9.20
N LEU A 208 9.55 -15.89 -9.21
CA LEU A 208 10.85 -16.47 -9.57
C LEU A 208 11.50 -17.07 -8.32
N PHE A 209 10.92 -18.18 -7.83
CA PHE A 209 11.36 -18.87 -6.62
C PHE A 209 12.87 -19.15 -6.59
N LYS A 210 13.46 -19.52 -7.73
CA LYS A 210 14.90 -19.82 -7.83
C LYS A 210 15.79 -18.62 -7.62
N VAL A 211 15.35 -17.41 -7.97
CA VAL A 211 16.16 -16.20 -7.75
C VAL A 211 16.05 -15.71 -6.31
N ILE A 212 14.87 -15.87 -5.70
CA ILE A 212 14.70 -15.66 -4.25
C ILE A 212 15.62 -16.62 -3.49
N GLU A 213 15.58 -17.91 -3.84
CA GLU A 213 16.42 -18.95 -3.25
C GLU A 213 17.92 -18.64 -3.40
N ARG A 214 18.37 -18.23 -4.61
CA ARG A 214 19.76 -17.81 -4.84
C ARG A 214 20.18 -16.66 -3.93
N ARG A 215 19.34 -15.62 -3.83
CA ARG A 215 19.65 -14.44 -2.99
C ARG A 215 19.67 -14.80 -1.50
N ILE A 216 18.76 -15.67 -1.07
CA ILE A 216 18.77 -16.18 0.31
C ILE A 216 20.09 -16.91 0.57
N ARG A 217 20.54 -17.81 -0.31
CA ARG A 217 21.81 -18.53 -0.12
C ARG A 217 23.03 -17.62 -0.02
N GLN A 218 23.03 -16.48 -0.72
CA GLN A 218 24.12 -15.51 -0.67
C GLN A 218 24.18 -14.73 0.66
N GLU A 219 23.03 -14.46 1.28
CA GLU A 219 22.94 -13.56 2.45
C GLU A 219 22.70 -14.29 3.78
N LEU A 220 22.00 -15.42 3.76
CA LEU A 220 21.65 -16.22 4.94
C LEU A 220 22.87 -16.66 5.77
N PRO A 221 24.03 -17.00 5.17
CA PRO A 221 25.23 -17.34 5.94
C PRO A 221 25.63 -16.27 6.96
N PHE A 222 25.52 -14.98 6.62
CA PHE A 222 25.83 -13.88 7.54
C PHE A 222 24.77 -13.72 8.64
N MET A 223 23.51 -14.05 8.35
CA MET A 223 22.40 -13.98 9.32
C MET A 223 22.37 -15.19 10.26
N ALA A 224 22.94 -16.32 9.85
CA ALA A 224 22.96 -17.57 10.61
C ALA A 224 24.07 -17.63 11.68
N THR A 225 24.87 -16.57 11.82
CA THR A 225 26.01 -16.51 12.76
C THR A 225 25.59 -16.83 14.20
N GLU A 226 24.48 -16.26 14.70
CA GLU A 226 23.98 -16.58 16.04
C GLU A 226 23.55 -18.05 16.18
N ASN A 227 22.93 -18.64 15.15
CA ASN A 227 22.53 -20.06 15.17
C ASN A 227 23.75 -20.98 15.23
N ILE A 228 24.83 -20.63 14.51
CA ILE A 228 26.10 -21.34 14.53
C ILE A 228 26.76 -21.22 15.91
N ILE A 229 26.76 -20.02 16.52
CA ILE A 229 27.26 -19.81 17.89
C ILE A 229 26.50 -20.68 18.88
N MET A 230 25.17 -20.67 18.83
CA MET A 230 24.34 -21.49 19.71
C MET A 230 24.59 -22.99 19.54
N ALA A 231 24.80 -23.46 18.30
CA ALA A 231 25.12 -24.87 18.04
C ALA A 231 26.50 -25.25 18.62
N MET A 232 27.51 -24.39 18.47
CA MET A 232 28.83 -24.62 19.05
C MET A 232 28.81 -24.65 20.58
N VAL A 233 28.06 -23.75 21.21
CA VAL A 233 27.90 -23.72 22.68
C VAL A 233 27.21 -25.01 23.17
N LYS A 234 26.19 -25.48 22.47
CA LYS A 234 25.55 -26.77 22.77
C LYS A 234 26.48 -27.97 22.60
N ALA A 235 27.44 -27.88 21.69
CA ALA A 235 28.49 -28.89 21.50
C ALA A 235 29.65 -28.79 22.52
N GLY A 236 29.55 -27.90 23.52
CA GLY A 236 30.55 -27.73 24.58
C GLY A 236 31.60 -26.66 24.30
N GLY A 237 31.46 -25.86 23.24
CA GLY A 237 32.38 -24.76 22.91
C GLY A 237 32.16 -23.49 23.73
N ASN A 238 33.21 -22.67 23.85
CA ASN A 238 33.12 -21.35 24.48
C ASN A 238 32.44 -20.34 23.55
N ARG A 239 31.47 -19.57 24.08
CA ARG A 239 30.72 -18.57 23.30
C ARG A 239 31.62 -17.44 22.76
N GLN A 240 32.53 -16.94 23.59
CA GLN A 240 33.38 -15.79 23.25
C GLN A 240 34.37 -16.17 22.15
N ASP A 241 35.01 -17.33 22.27
CA ASP A 241 35.96 -17.85 21.27
C ASP A 241 35.25 -18.14 19.95
N CYS A 242 34.03 -18.70 20.01
CA CYS A 242 33.20 -18.95 18.84
C CYS A 242 32.83 -17.65 18.10
N HIS A 243 32.38 -16.64 18.86
CA HIS A 243 32.00 -15.35 18.31
C HIS A 243 33.17 -14.66 17.60
N GLU A 244 34.36 -14.65 18.21
CA GLU A 244 35.53 -14.00 17.62
C GLU A 244 35.99 -14.71 16.34
N LYS A 245 36.01 -16.05 16.33
CA LYS A 245 36.30 -16.83 15.11
C LYS A 245 35.30 -16.54 14.00
N ILE A 246 34.01 -16.54 14.30
CA ILE A 246 32.96 -16.22 13.33
C ILE A 246 33.10 -14.78 12.81
N ARG A 247 33.45 -13.82 13.67
CA ARG A 247 33.67 -12.42 13.28
C ARG A 247 34.76 -12.31 12.22
N VAL A 248 35.91 -12.95 12.44
CA VAL A 248 37.04 -12.94 11.50
C VAL A 248 36.66 -13.60 10.17
N LEU A 249 36.05 -14.79 10.21
CA LEU A 249 35.63 -15.50 8.99
C LEU A 249 34.55 -14.72 8.21
N SER A 250 33.63 -14.05 8.91
CA SER A 250 32.60 -13.22 8.30
C SER A 250 33.20 -11.98 7.62
N GLN A 251 34.21 -11.34 8.24
CA GLN A 251 34.91 -10.20 7.65
C GLN A 251 35.69 -10.59 6.40
N GLN A 252 36.35 -11.75 6.40
CA GLN A 252 37.02 -12.29 5.23
C GLN A 252 36.05 -12.57 4.08
N ALA A 253 34.95 -13.28 4.35
CA ALA A 253 33.93 -13.55 3.34
C ALA A 253 33.28 -12.26 2.81
N ALA A 254 33.05 -11.28 3.69
CA ALA A 254 32.55 -9.97 3.28
C ALA A 254 33.55 -9.19 2.41
N ALA A 255 34.86 -9.36 2.62
CA ALA A 255 35.89 -8.78 1.77
C ALA A 255 35.87 -9.39 0.37
N ILE A 256 35.75 -10.73 0.24
CA ILE A 256 35.59 -11.40 -1.06
C ILE A 256 34.39 -10.83 -1.84
N VAL A 257 33.23 -10.72 -1.18
CA VAL A 257 32.01 -10.22 -1.83
C VAL A 257 32.14 -8.74 -2.24
N LYS A 258 32.76 -7.90 -1.40
CA LYS A 258 32.79 -6.44 -1.64
C LYS A 258 33.99 -5.93 -2.44
N GLN A 259 35.15 -6.54 -2.27
CA GLN A 259 36.40 -6.11 -2.90
C GLN A 259 36.69 -6.90 -4.18
N GLU A 260 36.36 -8.20 -4.19
CA GLU A 260 36.68 -9.09 -5.32
C GLU A 260 35.46 -9.40 -6.20
N GLY A 261 34.25 -9.12 -5.72
CA GLY A 261 33.01 -9.43 -6.43
C GLY A 261 32.69 -10.93 -6.50
N GLY A 262 33.30 -11.73 -5.63
CA GLY A 262 33.09 -13.18 -5.54
C GLY A 262 31.79 -13.56 -4.83
N ASP A 263 31.45 -14.85 -4.89
CA ASP A 263 30.34 -15.42 -4.12
C ASP A 263 30.67 -15.49 -2.62
N ASN A 264 29.64 -15.53 -1.77
CA ASN A 264 29.82 -15.68 -0.34
C ASN A 264 30.35 -17.07 0.02
N ASP A 265 31.59 -17.13 0.50
CA ASP A 265 32.30 -18.36 0.88
C ASP A 265 32.33 -18.62 2.39
N PHE A 266 31.57 -17.85 3.19
CA PHE A 266 31.58 -17.95 4.66
C PHE A 266 31.38 -19.39 5.18
N ILE A 267 30.42 -20.13 4.60
CA ILE A 267 30.16 -21.52 5.02
C ILE A 267 31.29 -22.47 4.63
N ALA A 268 31.95 -22.22 3.50
CA ALA A 268 33.12 -23.00 3.10
C ALA A 268 34.28 -22.77 4.09
N ARG A 269 34.48 -21.53 4.54
CA ARG A 269 35.47 -21.18 5.58
C ARG A 269 35.15 -21.82 6.92
N VAL A 270 33.89 -21.79 7.34
CA VAL A 270 33.44 -22.47 8.58
C VAL A 270 33.69 -23.99 8.49
N ARG A 271 33.44 -24.63 7.34
CA ARG A 271 33.74 -26.07 7.15
C ARG A 271 35.24 -26.39 7.14
N ALA A 272 36.09 -25.43 6.78
CA ALA A 272 37.53 -25.62 6.70
C ALA A 272 38.25 -25.38 8.04
N ASP A 273 37.70 -24.56 8.94
CA ASP A 273 38.28 -24.31 10.27
C ASP A 273 37.98 -25.49 11.22
N PRO A 274 39.02 -26.20 11.73
CA PRO A 274 38.85 -27.35 12.61
C PRO A 274 38.03 -27.07 13.87
N TYR A 275 37.96 -25.82 14.32
CA TYR A 275 37.16 -25.41 15.48
C TYR A 275 35.67 -25.76 15.33
N PHE A 276 35.12 -25.70 14.12
CA PHE A 276 33.70 -25.98 13.87
C PHE A 276 33.38 -27.44 13.54
N SER A 277 34.37 -28.34 13.63
CA SER A 277 34.20 -29.79 13.41
C SER A 277 32.98 -30.40 14.11
N PRO A 278 32.66 -30.04 15.37
CA PRO A 278 31.50 -30.61 16.09
C PRO A 278 30.15 -30.33 15.42
N ILE A 279 30.01 -29.24 14.66
CA ILE A 279 28.75 -28.81 14.06
C ILE A 279 28.69 -29.06 12.54
N HIS A 280 29.72 -29.63 11.91
CA HIS A 280 29.76 -29.83 10.46
C HIS A 280 28.55 -30.57 9.90
N LYS A 281 28.08 -31.61 10.60
CA LYS A 281 26.88 -32.38 10.23
C LYS A 281 25.57 -31.59 10.37
N GLN A 282 25.58 -30.51 11.15
CA GLN A 282 24.41 -29.68 11.44
C GLN A 282 24.36 -28.41 10.56
N LEU A 283 25.45 -28.06 9.86
CA LEU A 283 25.50 -26.80 9.10
C LEU A 283 24.39 -26.68 8.05
N GLU A 284 23.99 -27.79 7.41
CA GLU A 284 22.92 -27.76 6.41
C GLU A 284 21.55 -27.49 7.04
N SER A 285 21.26 -28.08 8.20
CA SER A 285 20.00 -27.82 8.91
C SER A 285 19.96 -26.44 9.56
N LEU A 286 21.11 -25.95 10.06
CA LEU A 286 21.24 -24.60 10.63
C LEU A 286 21.07 -23.48 9.59
N LEU A 287 21.22 -23.80 8.30
CA LEU A 287 21.05 -22.89 7.17
C LEU A 287 19.73 -23.09 6.43
N ASP A 288 18.80 -23.90 6.95
CA ASP A 288 17.49 -24.07 6.33
C ASP A 288 16.70 -22.75 6.40
N PRO A 289 16.39 -22.10 5.25
CA PRO A 289 15.67 -20.83 5.22
C PRO A 289 14.31 -20.87 5.93
N SER A 290 13.66 -22.04 5.99
CA SER A 290 12.34 -22.18 6.60
C SER A 290 12.35 -21.80 8.08
N SER A 291 13.43 -22.14 8.78
CA SER A 291 13.64 -21.86 10.20
C SER A 291 13.84 -20.39 10.54
N PHE A 292 14.23 -19.56 9.56
CA PHE A 292 14.48 -18.12 9.74
C PHE A 292 13.26 -17.24 9.49
N THR A 293 12.10 -17.82 9.17
CA THR A 293 10.87 -17.05 8.87
C THR A 293 10.01 -16.76 10.10
N GLY A 294 10.43 -17.22 11.29
CA GLY A 294 9.75 -16.97 12.55
C GLY A 294 8.26 -17.33 12.50
N ARG A 295 7.39 -16.38 12.85
CA ARG A 295 5.91 -16.56 12.83
C ARG A 295 5.25 -16.06 11.55
N ALA A 296 6.01 -15.78 10.48
CA ALA A 296 5.48 -15.14 9.29
C ALA A 296 4.28 -15.90 8.66
N PRO A 297 4.30 -17.23 8.50
CA PRO A 297 3.13 -17.97 7.98
C PRO A 297 1.89 -17.85 8.86
N GLN A 298 2.04 -17.97 10.19
CA GLN A 298 0.92 -17.91 11.13
C GLN A 298 0.34 -16.49 11.21
N GLN A 299 1.19 -15.45 11.14
CA GLN A 299 0.75 -14.05 11.06
C GLN A 299 -0.09 -13.80 9.81
N VAL A 300 0.32 -14.33 8.66
CA VAL A 300 -0.45 -14.22 7.40
C VAL A 300 -1.81 -14.89 7.55
N ALA A 301 -1.84 -16.15 8.01
CA ALA A 301 -3.09 -16.89 8.16
C ALA A 301 -4.06 -16.18 9.12
N LYS A 302 -3.56 -15.68 10.26
CA LYS A 302 -4.37 -14.96 11.24
C LYS A 302 -4.91 -13.65 10.67
N PHE A 303 -4.05 -12.80 10.09
CA PHE A 303 -4.45 -11.52 9.52
C PHE A 303 -5.48 -11.66 8.39
N LEU A 304 -5.28 -12.61 7.48
CA LEU A 304 -6.25 -12.87 6.41
C LEU A 304 -7.60 -13.33 6.94
N LYS A 305 -7.61 -14.15 8.01
CA LYS A 305 -8.84 -14.66 8.62
C LYS A 305 -9.59 -13.60 9.42
N GLU A 306 -8.89 -12.83 10.25
CA GLU A 306 -9.49 -11.96 11.25
C GLU A 306 -9.77 -10.54 10.75
N GLU A 307 -8.96 -10.01 9.81
CA GLU A 307 -9.10 -8.62 9.35
C GLU A 307 -9.55 -8.54 7.89
N VAL A 308 -8.88 -9.27 7.00
CA VAL A 308 -9.12 -9.12 5.55
C VAL A 308 -10.44 -9.75 5.13
N ARG A 309 -10.69 -11.02 5.46
CA ARG A 309 -11.92 -11.70 5.05
C ARG A 309 -13.18 -10.97 5.51
N PRO A 310 -13.31 -10.55 6.78
CA PRO A 310 -14.48 -9.79 7.23
C PRO A 310 -14.69 -8.48 6.45
N ALA A 311 -13.62 -7.74 6.18
CA ALA A 311 -13.70 -6.50 5.41
C ALA A 311 -14.18 -6.70 3.96
N LEU A 312 -13.99 -7.90 3.39
CA LEU A 312 -14.38 -8.21 2.01
C LEU A 312 -15.79 -8.80 1.88
N ILE A 313 -16.41 -9.26 2.97
CA ILE A 313 -17.76 -9.87 2.95
C ILE A 313 -18.80 -8.97 2.26
N PRO A 314 -18.90 -7.65 2.55
CA PRO A 314 -19.89 -6.77 1.92
C PRO A 314 -19.73 -6.63 0.39
N TYR A 315 -18.55 -6.99 -0.13
CA TYR A 315 -18.17 -6.80 -1.52
C TYR A 315 -18.06 -8.11 -2.30
N GLN A 316 -18.43 -9.25 -1.71
CA GLN A 316 -18.25 -10.58 -2.31
C GLN A 316 -18.95 -10.72 -3.67
N SER A 317 -20.13 -10.11 -3.83
CA SER A 317 -20.88 -10.09 -5.11
C SER A 317 -20.21 -9.29 -6.22
N LYS A 318 -19.25 -8.42 -5.88
CA LYS A 318 -18.48 -7.58 -6.82
C LYS A 318 -17.11 -8.16 -7.14
N MET A 319 -16.74 -9.30 -6.54
CA MET A 319 -15.47 -9.98 -6.80
C MET A 319 -15.59 -10.96 -7.98
N GLY A 320 -14.56 -11.00 -8.83
CA GLY A 320 -14.48 -11.93 -9.98
C GLY A 320 -14.35 -11.30 -11.36
N GLY A 321 -14.47 -9.96 -11.47
CA GLY A 321 -14.22 -9.25 -12.73
C GLY A 321 -12.74 -9.20 -13.11
N LYS A 322 -12.41 -9.47 -14.38
CA LYS A 322 -11.11 -9.09 -14.94
C LYS A 322 -11.17 -7.63 -15.36
N ILE A 323 -10.22 -6.82 -14.90
CA ILE A 323 -10.06 -5.43 -15.33
C ILE A 323 -9.01 -5.41 -16.44
N GLU A 324 -9.43 -5.30 -17.69
CA GLU A 324 -8.51 -5.17 -18.82
C GLU A 324 -8.09 -3.70 -19.00
N LEU A 325 -6.78 -3.47 -19.14
CA LEU A 325 -6.26 -2.17 -19.58
C LEU A 325 -6.27 -2.13 -21.10
N ALA A 326 -7.26 -1.46 -21.68
CA ALA A 326 -7.13 -0.94 -23.04
C ALA A 326 -6.17 0.26 -22.94
N LEU A 327 -4.93 0.05 -23.38
CA LEU A 327 -3.89 1.09 -23.39
C LEU A 327 -4.12 2.09 -24.51
#